data_AF-A0A950UUS1-F1
#
_entry.id   AF-A0A950UUS1-F1
#
_cell.length_a   1.000
_cell.length_b   1.000
_cell.length_c   1.000
_cell.angle_alpha   90.00
_cell.angle_beta   90.00
_cell.angle_gamma   90.00
#
_symmetry.space_group_name_H-M   'P 1'
#
loop_
_entity.id
_entity.type
_entity.pdbx_description
1 polymer ?
#
loop_
_entity_poly.entity_id
_entity_poly.type
_entity_poly.pdbx_seq_one_letter_code
_entity_poly.pdbx_strand_id
1 'polypeptide(L)'
;ARLLSPRVIGEVLRAQRFPGLRELVSFDWRRLPKRLLIFNTVVMCVYAIGVQASFLASVLDVGVARTAISLSGVINGIGTIAFTLFVDPTSAMITDQAIHGKRSIEEVRSMVFYLSLTAIVGSVLSQAILYPAAVLIEVVARFAAHVHL
;
A
#
# COMPACT_ATOMS: atom_id res chain seq x y z
N ALA A 1 -32.16 5.52 0.20
CA ALA A 1 -31.29 6.31 -0.69
C ALA A 1 -30.99 7.73 -0.16
N ARG A 2 -30.55 7.90 1.10
CA ARG A 2 -30.17 9.22 1.67
C ARG A 2 -28.70 9.60 1.42
N LEU A 3 -27.84 8.61 1.17
CA LEU A 3 -26.40 8.79 0.98
C LEU A 3 -26.02 9.47 -0.35
N LEU A 4 -26.90 9.44 -1.36
CA LEU A 4 -26.67 10.06 -2.68
C LEU A 4 -27.23 11.48 -2.78
N SER A 5 -27.71 12.07 -1.67
CA SER A 5 -28.23 13.44 -1.75
C SER A 5 -27.07 14.44 -1.93
N PRO A 6 -27.20 15.42 -2.85
CA PRO A 6 -26.14 16.39 -3.13
C PRO A 6 -25.73 17.21 -1.90
N ARG A 7 -26.62 17.33 -0.90
CA ARG A 7 -26.33 17.96 0.39
C ARG A 7 -25.36 17.13 1.25
N VAL A 8 -25.57 15.82 1.34
CA VAL A 8 -24.68 14.91 2.08
C VAL A 8 -23.31 14.85 1.41
N ILE A 9 -23.25 14.83 0.08
CA ILE A 9 -21.98 14.88 -0.67
C ILE A 9 -21.25 16.20 -0.38
N GLY A 10 -21.97 17.33 -0.41
CA GLY A 10 -21.39 18.64 -0.10
C GLY A 10 -20.88 18.77 1.33
N GLU A 11 -21.56 18.16 2.30
CA GLU A 11 -21.13 18.13 3.70
C GLU A 11 -19.89 17.25 3.90
N VAL A 12 -19.83 16.07 3.29
CA VAL A 12 -18.66 15.18 3.34
C VAL A 12 -17.44 15.85 2.69
N LEU A 13 -17.62 16.50 1.54
CA LEU A 13 -16.55 17.23 0.87
C LEU A 13 -16.07 18.44 1.69
N ARG A 14 -16.97 19.16 2.37
CA ARG A 14 -16.59 20.26 3.28
C ARG A 14 -15.94 19.78 4.58
N ALA A 15 -16.22 18.55 5.02
CA ALA A 15 -15.59 17.96 6.19
C ALA A 15 -14.13 17.54 5.92
N GLN A 16 -13.71 17.41 4.66
CA GLN A 16 -12.32 17.19 4.28
C GLN A 16 -11.51 18.48 4.46
N ARG A 17 -10.93 18.66 5.65
CA ARG A 17 -9.90 19.68 5.87
C ARG A 17 -8.57 19.17 5.34
N PHE A 18 -8.07 19.77 4.26
CA PHE A 18 -6.69 19.59 3.85
C PHE A 18 -5.77 20.17 4.94
N PRO A 19 -4.78 19.41 5.44
CA PRO A 19 -3.85 19.91 6.43
C PRO A 19 -3.07 21.09 5.86
N GLY A 20 -2.97 22.17 6.64
CA GLY A 20 -2.20 23.35 6.23
C GLY A 20 -0.71 23.05 6.20
N LEU A 21 0.05 23.70 5.31
CA LEU A 21 1.51 23.51 5.19
C LEU A 21 2.26 23.70 6.52
N ARG A 22 1.76 24.55 7.42
CA ARG A 22 2.32 24.76 8.77
C ARG A 22 2.11 23.56 9.71
N GLU A 23 1.03 22.81 9.55
CA GLU A 23 0.79 21.58 10.30
C GLU A 23 1.70 20.44 9.83
N LEU A 24 2.08 20.42 8.54
CA LEU A 24 3.02 19.44 8.00
C LEU A 24 4.44 19.60 8.55
N VAL A 25 4.86 20.84 8.86
CA VAL A 25 6.21 21.14 9.39
C VAL A 25 6.38 20.67 10.84
N SER A 26 5.29 20.50 11.60
CA SER A 26 5.38 20.01 12.99
C SER A 26 5.47 18.48 13.09
N PHE A 27 5.35 17.75 11.97
CA PHE A 27 5.38 16.29 11.97
C PHE A 27 6.79 15.72 12.09
N ASP A 28 7.02 14.99 13.17
CA ASP A 28 8.32 14.40 13.52
C ASP A 28 8.32 12.88 13.31
N TRP A 29 8.99 12.42 12.24
CA TRP A 29 9.14 10.99 11.93
C TRP A 29 9.96 10.24 12.98
N ARG A 30 10.80 10.93 13.78
CA ARG A 30 11.68 10.28 14.77
C ARG A 30 10.90 9.69 15.94
N ARG A 31 9.68 10.18 16.18
CA ARG A 31 8.77 9.68 17.21
C ARG A 31 8.05 8.40 16.78
N LEU A 32 8.05 8.11 15.48
CA LEU A 32 7.39 6.94 14.92
C LEU A 32 8.30 5.70 14.96
N PRO A 33 7.75 4.49 15.11
CA PRO A 33 8.52 3.27 14.97
C PRO A 33 9.10 3.19 13.56
N LYS A 34 10.43 3.26 13.42
CA LYS A 34 11.09 3.19 12.11
C LYS A 34 10.74 1.91 11.34
N ARG A 35 10.54 0.80 12.07
CA ARG A 35 10.09 -0.48 11.50
C ARG A 35 8.77 -0.34 10.76
N LEU A 36 7.80 0.40 11.31
CA LEU A 36 6.51 0.66 10.68
C LEU A 36 6.67 1.33 9.31
N LEU A 37 7.48 2.39 9.26
CA LEU A 37 7.74 3.15 8.03
C LEU A 37 8.46 2.30 6.98
N ILE A 38 9.44 1.50 7.40
CA ILE A 38 10.18 0.59 6.51
C ILE A 38 9.25 -0.50 5.97
N PHE A 39 8.49 -1.18 6.83
CA PHE A 39 7.55 -2.22 6.40
C PHE A 39 6.50 -1.66 5.45
N ASN A 40 5.92 -0.50 5.76
CA ASN A 40 4.97 0.15 4.87
C ASN A 40 5.57 0.44 3.49
N THR A 41 6.81 0.95 3.45
CA THR A 41 7.52 1.20 2.18
C THR A 41 7.74 -0.08 1.38
N VAL A 42 8.22 -1.15 2.03
CA VAL A 42 8.55 -2.43 1.38
C VAL A 42 7.30 -3.16 0.89
N VAL A 43 6.26 -3.23 1.72
CA VAL A 43 4.99 -3.85 1.34
C VAL A 43 4.34 -3.07 0.20
N MET A 44 4.33 -1.73 0.29
CA MET A 44 3.81 -0.89 -0.79
C MET A 44 4.63 -1.03 -2.08
N CYS A 45 5.95 -1.20 -1.99
CA CYS A 45 6.81 -1.42 -3.13
C CYS A 45 6.38 -2.65 -3.94
N VAL A 46 6.14 -3.77 -3.27
CA VAL A 46 5.66 -5.01 -3.94
C VAL A 46 4.22 -4.85 -4.42
N TYR A 47 3.35 -4.30 -3.58
CA TYR A 47 1.93 -4.12 -3.88
C TYR A 47 1.71 -3.20 -5.11
N ALA A 48 2.48 -2.12 -5.23
CA ALA A 48 2.28 -1.11 -6.26
C ALA A 48 2.53 -1.60 -7.69
N ILE A 49 3.41 -2.59 -7.88
CA ILE A 49 3.72 -3.13 -9.22
C ILE A 49 3.07 -4.49 -9.50
N GLY A 50 2.34 -5.08 -8.55
CA GLY A 50 1.84 -6.45 -8.70
C GLY A 50 1.04 -6.67 -9.98
N VAL A 51 0.17 -5.72 -10.32
CA VAL A 51 -0.64 -5.78 -11.55
C VAL A 51 0.19 -5.52 -12.80
N GLN A 52 1.05 -4.50 -12.78
CA GLN A 52 1.87 -4.09 -13.93
C GLN A 52 2.90 -5.16 -14.26
N ALA A 53 3.51 -5.77 -13.25
CA ALA A 53 4.46 -6.87 -13.41
C ALA A 53 3.77 -8.12 -13.99
N SER A 54 2.58 -8.47 -13.50
CA SER A 54 1.77 -9.57 -14.08
C SER A 54 1.38 -9.31 -15.54
N PHE A 55 1.02 -8.08 -15.87
CA PHE A 55 0.71 -7.71 -17.24
C PHE A 55 1.97 -7.80 -18.13
N LEU A 56 3.10 -7.27 -17.67
CA LEU A 56 4.36 -7.36 -18.41
C LEU A 56 4.80 -8.83 -18.60
N ALA A 57 4.66 -9.67 -17.58
CA ALA A 57 4.94 -11.11 -17.66
C ALA A 57 4.12 -11.81 -18.76
N SER A 58 2.86 -11.40 -18.94
CA SER A 58 1.99 -11.94 -19.99
C SER A 58 2.45 -11.59 -21.41
N VAL A 59 3.19 -10.51 -21.57
CA VAL A 59 3.78 -10.08 -22.84
C VAL A 59 5.16 -10.73 -23.06
N LEU A 60 5.90 -11.00 -21.98
CA LEU A 60 7.17 -11.73 -22.04
C LEU A 60 6.98 -13.17 -22.55
N ASP A 61 5.89 -13.82 -22.16
CA ASP A 61 5.50 -15.13 -22.70
C ASP A 61 3.99 -15.23 -22.91
N VAL A 62 3.59 -15.11 -24.18
CA VAL A 62 2.21 -15.17 -24.63
C VAL A 62 1.56 -16.54 -24.34
N GLY A 63 2.35 -17.62 -24.27
CA GLY A 63 1.87 -18.96 -23.98
C GLY A 63 1.29 -19.11 -22.56
N VAL A 64 1.77 -18.31 -21.61
CA VAL A 64 1.32 -18.33 -20.21
C VAL A 64 0.55 -17.07 -19.81
N ALA A 65 0.17 -16.23 -20.78
CA ALA A 65 -0.44 -14.92 -20.54
C ALA A 65 -1.62 -14.94 -19.57
N ARG A 66 -2.55 -15.90 -19.73
CA ARG A 66 -3.73 -16.05 -18.85
C ARG A 66 -3.33 -16.35 -17.40
N THR A 67 -2.35 -17.23 -17.21
CA THR A 67 -1.83 -17.60 -15.88
C THR A 67 -1.08 -16.43 -15.26
N ALA A 68 -0.22 -15.76 -16.03
CA ALA A 68 0.55 -14.60 -15.58
C ALA A 68 -0.33 -13.44 -15.12
N ILE A 69 -1.40 -13.10 -15.87
CA ILE A 69 -2.37 -12.06 -15.47
C ILE A 69 -3.11 -12.48 -14.19
N SER A 70 -3.53 -13.74 -14.08
CA SER A 70 -4.26 -14.24 -12.92
C SER A 70 -3.44 -14.16 -11.62
N LEU A 71 -2.11 -14.26 -11.70
CA LEU A 71 -1.21 -14.11 -10.54
C LEU A 71 -1.24 -12.71 -9.91
N SER A 72 -1.75 -11.68 -10.60
CA SER A 72 -1.83 -10.32 -10.02
C SER A 72 -2.72 -10.29 -8.77
N GLY A 73 -3.80 -11.09 -8.78
CA GLY A 73 -4.71 -11.21 -7.65
C GLY A 73 -4.02 -11.83 -6.43
N VAL A 74 -3.17 -12.84 -6.66
CA VAL A 74 -2.39 -13.48 -5.60
C VAL A 74 -1.37 -12.50 -5.01
N ILE A 75 -0.64 -11.77 -5.86
CA ILE A 75 0.38 -10.80 -5.43
C ILE A 75 -0.27 -9.67 -4.60
N ASN A 76 -1.37 -9.09 -5.08
CA ASN A 76 -2.10 -8.08 -4.33
C ASN A 76 -2.69 -8.64 -3.03
N GLY A 77 -3.19 -9.88 -3.04
CA GLY A 77 -3.67 -10.57 -1.84
C GLY A 77 -2.57 -10.71 -0.78
N ILE A 78 -1.37 -11.12 -1.19
CA ILE A 78 -0.19 -11.19 -0.31
C ILE A 78 0.14 -9.81 0.24
N GLY A 79 0.14 -8.76 -0.60
CA GLY A 79 0.41 -7.40 -0.14
C GLY A 79 -0.63 -6.90 0.87
N THR A 80 -1.91 -7.17 0.65
CA THR A 80 -2.99 -6.85 1.60
C THR A 80 -2.79 -7.58 2.93
N ILE A 81 -2.50 -8.88 2.90
CA ILE A 81 -2.21 -9.65 4.13
C ILE A 81 -0.99 -9.09 4.84
N ALA A 82 0.06 -8.72 4.12
CA ALA A 82 1.26 -8.12 4.70
C ALA A 82 0.96 -6.76 5.36
N PHE A 83 0.14 -5.90 4.76
CA PHE A 83 -0.32 -4.67 5.40
C PHE A 83 -1.07 -4.98 6.71
N THR A 84 -2.01 -5.91 6.67
CA THR A 84 -2.81 -6.31 7.83
C THR A 84 -1.99 -6.93 8.95
N LEU A 85 -0.91 -7.64 8.65
CA LEU A 85 -0.06 -8.27 9.66
C LEU A 85 1.00 -7.33 10.24
N PHE A 86 1.54 -6.41 9.45
CA PHE A 86 2.71 -5.62 9.85
C PHE A 86 2.42 -4.14 10.10
N VAL A 87 1.55 -3.52 9.30
CA VAL A 87 1.29 -2.07 9.32
C VAL A 87 0.08 -1.76 10.19
N ASP A 88 -1.02 -2.49 10.03
CA ASP A 88 -2.28 -2.23 10.72
C ASP A 88 -2.18 -2.37 12.25
N PRO A 89 -1.56 -3.44 12.82
CA PRO A 89 -1.52 -3.62 14.26
C PRO A 89 -0.69 -2.53 14.96
N THR A 90 0.41 -2.13 14.34
CA THR A 90 1.27 -1.06 14.86
C THR A 90 0.53 0.28 14.81
N SER A 91 -0.18 0.56 13.71
CA SER A 91 -0.93 1.81 13.55
C SER A 91 -2.11 1.90 14.52
N ALA A 92 -2.82 0.78 14.72
CA ALA A 92 -3.88 0.65 15.71
C ALA A 92 -3.36 0.88 17.13
N MET A 93 -2.21 0.30 17.48
CA MET A 93 -1.59 0.49 18.81
C MET A 93 -1.22 1.96 19.06
N ILE A 94 -0.65 2.67 18.09
CA ILE A 94 -0.31 4.10 18.25
C ILE A 94 -1.58 4.94 18.44
N THR A 95 -2.62 4.63 17.68
CA THR A 95 -3.91 5.31 17.77
C THR A 95 -4.57 5.07 19.14
N ASP A 96 -4.57 3.82 19.61
CA ASP A 96 -5.08 3.45 20.95
C ASP A 96 -4.31 4.14 22.08
N GLN A 97 -2.97 4.18 21.98
CA GLN A 97 -2.13 4.88 22.95
C GLN A 97 -2.41 6.39 22.98
N ALA A 98 -2.78 7.00 21.87
CA ALA A 98 -3.13 8.41 21.83
C ALA A 98 -4.48 8.69 22.49
N ILE A 99 -5.47 7.80 22.32
CA ILE A 99 -6.77 7.88 23.01
C ILE A 99 -6.58 7.80 24.53
N HIS A 100 -5.68 6.93 24.99
CA HIS A 100 -5.36 6.76 26.41
C HIS A 100 -4.36 7.81 26.95
N GLY A 101 -4.03 8.85 26.18
CA GLY A 101 -3.12 9.92 26.60
C GLY A 101 -1.64 9.53 26.75
N LYS A 102 -1.25 8.32 26.33
CA LYS A 102 0.15 7.85 26.35
C LYS A 102 1.00 8.43 25.22
N ARG A 103 0.34 8.84 24.12
CA ARG A 103 0.94 9.52 22.96
C ARG A 103 0.09 10.72 22.57
N SER A 104 0.65 11.68 21.85
CA SER A 104 -0.11 12.85 21.41
C SER A 104 -0.91 12.56 20.14
N ILE A 105 -2.04 13.26 19.95
CA ILE A 105 -2.79 13.22 18.69
C ILE A 105 -1.93 13.69 17.51
N GLU A 106 -0.99 14.61 17.75
CA GLU A 106 -0.03 15.05 16.74
C GLU A 106 0.89 13.93 16.25
N GLU A 107 1.23 12.98 17.12
CA GLU A 107 1.99 11.79 16.73
C GLU A 107 1.18 10.86 15.81
N VAL A 108 -0.13 10.71 16.06
CA VAL A 108 -1.04 9.97 15.16
C VAL A 108 -1.15 10.66 13.79
N ARG A 109 -1.28 12.00 13.77
CA ARG A 109 -1.29 12.76 12.51
C ARG A 109 0.03 12.61 11.74
N SER A 110 1.15 12.69 12.46
CA SER A 110 2.48 12.44 11.89
C SER A 110 2.56 11.03 11.31
N MET A 111 2.07 10.01 12.03
CA MET A 111 2.03 8.63 11.55
C MET A 111 1.28 8.52 10.23
N VAL A 112 0.05 9.03 10.15
CA VAL A 112 -0.76 8.97 8.93
C VAL A 112 -0.05 9.67 7.76
N PHE A 113 0.55 10.84 8.00
CA PHE A 113 1.30 11.56 6.99
C PHE A 113 2.52 10.77 6.49
N TYR A 114 3.37 10.26 7.39
CA TYR A 114 4.56 9.53 7.01
C TYR A 114 4.26 8.14 6.43
N LEU A 115 3.17 7.48 6.83
CA LEU A 115 2.67 6.28 6.15
C LEU A 115 2.24 6.58 4.72
N SER A 116 1.56 7.71 4.50
CA SER A 116 1.19 8.15 3.14
C SER A 116 2.43 8.49 2.31
N LEU A 117 3.39 9.22 2.89
CA LEU A 117 4.64 9.57 2.23
C LEU A 117 5.46 8.33 1.87
N THR A 118 5.62 7.40 2.82
CA THR A 118 6.35 6.14 2.58
C THR A 118 5.63 5.24 1.58
N ALA A 119 4.30 5.30 1.50
CA ALA A 119 3.55 4.60 0.47
C ALA A 119 3.84 5.19 -0.93
N ILE A 120 3.86 6.52 -1.06
CA ILE A 120 4.26 7.19 -2.32
C ILE A 120 5.70 6.81 -2.69
N VAL A 121 6.63 6.90 -1.74
CA VAL A 121 8.04 6.51 -1.95
C VAL A 121 8.13 5.05 -2.37
N GLY A 122 7.41 4.15 -1.71
CA GLY A 122 7.35 2.73 -2.08
C GLY A 122 6.88 2.51 -3.51
N SER A 123 5.82 3.22 -3.93
CA SER A 123 5.30 3.17 -5.31
C SER A 123 6.27 3.73 -6.36
N VAL A 124 7.14 4.66 -5.99
CA VAL A 124 8.20 5.14 -6.91
C VAL A 124 9.35 4.14 -6.96
N LEU A 125 9.79 3.64 -5.80
CA LEU A 125 10.86 2.65 -5.72
C LEU A 125 10.50 1.32 -6.40
N SER A 126 9.22 0.97 -6.43
CA SER A 126 8.73 -0.25 -7.08
C SER A 126 9.05 -0.31 -8.57
N GLN A 127 9.16 0.84 -9.24
CA GLN A 127 9.49 0.88 -10.66
C GLN A 127 10.88 0.29 -10.94
N ALA A 128 11.81 0.38 -9.99
CA ALA A 128 13.14 -0.21 -10.14
C ALA A 128 13.12 -1.75 -10.14
N ILE A 129 12.11 -2.37 -9.52
CA ILE A 129 11.95 -3.83 -9.45
C ILE A 129 10.88 -4.37 -10.40
N LEU A 130 10.28 -3.53 -11.23
CA LEU A 130 9.18 -3.92 -12.13
C LEU A 130 9.57 -5.05 -13.09
N TYR A 131 10.67 -4.87 -13.82
CA TYR A 131 11.15 -5.87 -14.78
C TYR A 131 11.54 -7.21 -14.13
N PRO A 132 12.38 -7.25 -13.07
CA PRO A 132 12.72 -8.52 -12.42
C PRO A 132 11.50 -9.20 -11.79
N ALA A 133 10.53 -8.43 -11.26
CA ALA A 133 9.28 -8.99 -10.78
C ALA A 133 8.47 -9.64 -11.92
N ALA A 134 8.39 -9.00 -13.09
CA ALA A 134 7.70 -9.58 -14.25
C ALA A 134 8.33 -10.89 -14.73
N VAL A 135 9.67 -10.95 -14.77
CA VAL A 135 10.39 -12.20 -15.10
C VAL A 135 10.11 -13.29 -14.05
N LEU A 136 10.10 -12.95 -12.76
CA LEU A 136 9.75 -13.91 -11.71
C LEU A 136 8.33 -14.46 -11.89
N ILE A 137 7.37 -13.59 -12.21
CA ILE A 137 5.98 -14.00 -12.44
C ILE A 137 5.87 -14.89 -13.68
N GLU A 138 6.61 -14.60 -14.75
CA GLU A 138 6.65 -15.43 -15.97
C GLU A 138 7.17 -16.83 -15.67
N VAL A 139 8.26 -16.95 -14.89
CA VAL A 139 8.79 -18.25 -14.45
C VAL A 139 7.77 -19.03 -13.60
N VAL A 140 7.12 -18.35 -12.65
CA VAL A 140 6.09 -18.98 -11.81
C VAL A 140 4.88 -19.41 -12.66
N ALA A 141 4.48 -18.59 -13.63
CA ALA A 141 3.37 -18.90 -14.54
C ALA A 141 3.69 -20.10 -15.44
N ARG A 142 4.92 -20.20 -15.97
CA ARG A 142 5.40 -21.38 -16.72
C ARG A 142 5.38 -22.64 -15.88
N PHE A 143 5.85 -22.57 -14.65
CA PHE A 143 5.82 -23.70 -13.72
C PHE A 143 4.38 -24.14 -13.46
N ALA A 144 3.49 -23.21 -13.12
CA ALA A 144 2.08 -23.51 -12.87
C ALA A 144 1.38 -24.10 -14.11
N ALA A 145 1.71 -23.63 -15.32
CA ALA A 145 1.15 -24.16 -16.56
C ALA A 145 1.59 -25.62 -16.84
N HIS A 146 2.82 -25.99 -16.51
CA HIS A 146 3.30 -27.38 -16.65
C HIS A 146 2.67 -28.34 -15.64
N VAL A 147 2.31 -27.86 -14.44
CA VAL A 147 1.64 -28.68 -13.41
C VAL A 147 0.18 -29.01 -13.78
N HIS A 148 -0.42 -28.24 -14.69
CA HIS A 148 -1.79 -28.46 -15.17
C HIS A 148 -1.91 -29.32 -16.44
N LEU A 149 -0.81 -29.93 -16.91
CA LEU A 149 -0.77 -30.97 -17.96
C LEU A 149 -0.41 -32.33 -17.36
#